data_AF-A0A7J6RWA9-F1
#
_entry.id   AF-A0A7J6RWA9-F1
#
_cell.length_a   1.000
_cell.length_b   1.000
_cell.length_c   1.000
_cell.angle_alpha   90.00
_cell.angle_beta   90.00
_cell.angle_gamma   90.00
#
_symmetry.space_group_name_H-M   'P 1'
#
loop_
_entity.id
_entity.type
_entity.pdbx_description
1 polymer ?
#
loop_
_entity_poly.entity_id
_entity_poly.type
_entity_poly.pdbx_seq_one_letter_code
_entity_poly.pdbx_strand_id
1 'polypeptide(L)'
;MTGPEAVVPAKKESTAEGASGDANLSIEEQWVRWADQCLVQLIVINIYRNLRESMETFDYLLTHKEFGYVSKMAVYWSGTFVMMMVSGVRRKKYHVPKGEERQALYEAVDMMVDQMGENSFLGGKSPCKADFNVYGVLRSVEGFTTERLLWENTKIKGWYDRMTELVGPSMADTFVPRGPSTITAVAA
;
A
#
# COMPACT_ATOMS: atom_id res chain seq x y z
N MET A 1 -23.42 9.53 -4.28
CA MET A 1 -22.56 8.43 -3.81
C MET A 1 -21.75 7.94 -5.00
N THR A 2 -20.56 8.48 -5.19
CA THR A 2 -19.64 8.10 -6.25
C THR A 2 -18.82 6.91 -5.77
N GLY A 3 -18.98 5.73 -6.38
CA GLY A 3 -18.22 4.52 -6.03
C GLY A 3 -16.74 4.63 -6.43
N PRO A 4 -15.89 3.68 -6.01
CA PRO A 4 -14.45 3.70 -6.29
C PRO A 4 -14.09 3.53 -7.78
N GLU A 5 -15.07 3.24 -8.65
CA GLU A 5 -14.89 3.14 -10.11
C GLU A 5 -14.33 4.41 -10.76
N ALA A 6 -14.57 5.59 -10.19
CA ALA A 6 -14.12 6.86 -10.77
C ALA A 6 -12.57 7.03 -10.78
N VAL A 7 -11.84 6.26 -9.98
CA VAL A 7 -10.38 6.40 -9.79
C VAL A 7 -9.59 5.17 -10.27
N VAL A 8 -10.26 4.10 -10.70
CA VAL A 8 -9.56 2.96 -11.33
C VAL A 8 -9.11 3.42 -12.72
N PRO A 9 -7.79 3.55 -13.01
CA PRO A 9 -7.37 3.89 -14.36
C PRO A 9 -7.82 2.76 -15.29
N ALA A 10 -8.62 3.13 -16.29
CA ALA A 10 -9.26 2.24 -17.23
C ALA A 10 -8.27 1.19 -17.77
N LYS A 11 -8.59 -0.08 -17.53
CA LYS A 11 -7.91 -1.22 -18.16
C LYS A 11 -8.19 -1.16 -19.66
N LYS A 12 -7.19 -0.84 -20.49
CA LYS A 12 -7.19 -1.27 -21.90
C LYS A 12 -6.36 -2.55 -22.03
N GLU A 13 -7.10 -3.64 -22.27
CA GLU A 13 -6.72 -4.93 -22.85
C GLU A 13 -5.66 -5.81 -22.15
N SER A 14 -6.16 -6.85 -21.46
CA SER A 14 -5.83 -8.23 -21.85
C SER A 14 -7.00 -9.13 -21.49
N THR A 15 -7.47 -9.82 -22.52
CA THR A 15 -8.40 -10.95 -22.59
C THR A 15 -9.85 -10.68 -22.17
N ALA A 16 -10.71 -10.81 -23.18
CA ALA A 16 -12.16 -10.73 -23.12
C ALA A 16 -12.72 -11.96 -22.38
N GLU A 17 -12.95 -11.82 -21.08
CA GLU A 17 -13.83 -12.68 -20.26
C GLU A 17 -14.10 -11.90 -18.97
N GLY A 18 -15.22 -11.18 -18.89
CA GLY A 18 -15.61 -10.48 -17.64
C GLY A 18 -16.43 -9.21 -17.78
N ALA A 19 -16.64 -8.69 -18.99
CA ALA A 19 -17.35 -7.41 -19.19
C ALA A 19 -18.87 -7.44 -18.88
N SER A 20 -19.42 -8.58 -18.43
CA SER A 20 -20.84 -8.72 -18.06
C SER A 20 -21.09 -8.88 -16.55
N GLY A 21 -20.05 -8.94 -15.71
CA GLY A 21 -20.17 -9.16 -14.26
C GLY A 21 -20.08 -7.91 -13.37
N ASP A 22 -19.60 -6.79 -13.91
CA ASP A 22 -19.21 -5.62 -13.09
C ASP A 22 -20.41 -4.76 -12.63
N ALA A 23 -21.58 -4.85 -13.28
CA ALA A 23 -22.74 -4.01 -12.98
C ALA A 23 -23.53 -4.42 -11.72
N ASN A 24 -23.12 -5.48 -11.01
CA ASN A 24 -23.87 -6.01 -9.85
C ASN A 24 -22.97 -6.40 -8.66
N LEU A 25 -21.74 -5.88 -8.60
CA LEU A 25 -20.86 -6.08 -7.45
C LEU A 25 -21.34 -5.23 -6.27
N SER A 26 -21.40 -5.85 -5.10
CA SER A 26 -21.69 -5.13 -3.85
C SER A 26 -20.67 -4.01 -3.63
N ILE A 27 -21.07 -2.95 -2.91
CA ILE A 27 -20.17 -1.84 -2.57
C ILE A 27 -18.88 -2.35 -1.90
N GLU A 28 -18.99 -3.39 -1.06
CA GLU A 28 -17.87 -4.05 -0.40
C GLU A 28 -16.88 -4.68 -1.40
N GLU A 29 -17.37 -5.43 -2.39
CA GLU A 29 -16.52 -6.05 -3.42
C GLU A 29 -15.82 -5.01 -4.29
N GLN A 30 -16.48 -3.88 -4.57
CA GLN A 30 -15.87 -2.77 -5.28
C GLN A 30 -14.69 -2.19 -4.50
N TRP A 31 -14.82 -2.02 -3.19
CA TRP A 31 -13.72 -1.54 -2.33
C TRP A 31 -12.60 -2.56 -2.17
N VAL A 32 -12.92 -3.86 -2.09
CA VAL A 32 -11.91 -4.92 -2.10
C VAL A 32 -11.10 -4.88 -3.40
N ARG A 33 -11.77 -4.76 -4.55
CA ARG A 33 -11.12 -4.66 -5.85
C ARG A 33 -10.30 -3.38 -5.99
N TRP A 34 -10.81 -2.26 -5.49
CA TRP A 34 -10.08 -1.00 -5.48
C TRP A 34 -8.79 -1.09 -4.66
N ALA A 35 -8.83 -1.72 -3.49
CA ALA A 35 -7.66 -1.87 -2.64
C ALA A 35 -6.54 -2.65 -3.37
N ASP A 36 -6.90 -3.74 -4.06
CA ASP A 36 -5.94 -4.55 -4.82
C ASP A 36 -5.44 -3.84 -6.10
N GLN A 37 -6.34 -3.24 -6.86
CA GLN A 37 -6.03 -2.68 -8.18
C GLN A 37 -5.44 -1.28 -8.13
N CYS A 38 -5.75 -0.49 -7.11
CA CYS A 38 -5.32 0.89 -6.95
C CYS A 38 -4.40 1.07 -5.75
N LEU A 39 -4.88 0.80 -4.53
CA LEU A 39 -4.14 1.13 -3.30
C LEU A 39 -2.78 0.40 -3.23
N VAL A 40 -2.75 -0.92 -3.48
CA VAL A 40 -1.49 -1.70 -3.53
C VAL A 40 -0.49 -1.09 -4.52
N GLN A 41 -0.99 -0.59 -5.65
CA GLN A 41 -0.16 -0.06 -6.72
C GLN A 41 0.44 1.29 -6.35
N LEU A 42 -0.36 2.16 -5.73
CA LEU A 42 0.10 3.44 -5.18
C LEU A 42 1.14 3.21 -4.08
N ILE A 43 0.93 2.21 -3.22
CA ILE A 43 1.90 1.80 -2.20
C ILE A 43 3.23 1.36 -2.85
N VAL A 44 3.19 0.44 -3.82
CA VAL A 44 4.40 -0.03 -4.52
C VAL A 44 5.13 1.12 -5.21
N ILE A 45 4.40 2.05 -5.84
CA ILE A 45 5.00 3.23 -6.46
C ILE A 45 5.74 4.07 -5.40
N ASN A 46 5.12 4.29 -4.24
CA ASN A 46 5.65 5.14 -3.18
C ASN A 46 6.82 4.53 -2.40
N ILE A 47 6.82 3.23 -2.11
CA ILE A 47 7.96 2.59 -1.41
C ILE A 47 9.21 2.46 -2.32
N TYR A 48 9.06 2.59 -3.64
CA TYR A 48 10.16 2.51 -4.61
C TYR A 48 10.36 3.80 -5.42
N ARG A 49 9.81 4.94 -4.98
CA ARG A 49 9.80 6.19 -5.75
C ARG A 49 11.20 6.80 -5.91
N ASN A 50 12.05 6.70 -4.89
CA ASN A 50 13.42 7.19 -4.92
C ASN A 50 14.40 6.13 -4.37
N LEU A 51 15.70 6.41 -4.52
CA LEU A 51 16.75 5.47 -4.13
C LEU A 51 16.70 5.15 -2.64
N ARG A 52 16.44 6.15 -1.79
CA ARG A 52 16.39 6.01 -0.33
C ARG A 52 15.24 5.10 0.11
N GLU A 53 14.03 5.33 -0.40
CA GLU A 53 12.83 4.53 -0.09
C GLU A 53 12.96 3.10 -0.65
N SER A 54 13.59 2.93 -1.82
CA SER A 54 13.84 1.60 -2.38
C SER A 54 14.87 0.81 -1.56
N MET A 55 15.96 1.45 -1.16
CA MET A 55 16.97 0.91 -0.26
C MET A 55 16.38 0.51 1.09
N GLU A 56 15.52 1.37 1.65
CA GLU A 56 14.74 1.14 2.86
C GLU A 56 13.90 -0.15 2.76
N THR A 57 13.20 -0.32 1.64
CA THR A 57 12.37 -1.50 1.38
C THR A 57 13.21 -2.78 1.27
N PHE A 58 14.34 -2.74 0.56
CA PHE A 58 15.20 -3.91 0.41
C PHE A 58 15.96 -4.29 1.68
N ASP A 59 16.27 -3.31 2.54
CA ASP A 59 16.84 -3.59 3.86
C ASP A 59 15.88 -4.48 4.67
N TYR A 60 14.60 -4.09 4.74
CA TYR A 60 13.56 -4.87 5.40
C TYR A 60 13.33 -6.25 4.74
N LEU A 61 13.23 -6.31 3.42
CA LEU A 61 13.00 -7.59 2.70
C LEU A 61 14.13 -8.59 2.91
N LEU A 62 15.38 -8.11 3.03
CA LEU A 62 16.56 -8.95 3.22
C LEU A 62 16.89 -9.22 4.69
N THR A 63 16.11 -8.69 5.63
CA THR A 63 16.13 -9.14 7.04
C THR A 63 15.63 -10.58 7.17
N HIS A 64 14.74 -11.02 6.27
CA HIS A 64 14.03 -12.28 6.35
C HIS A 64 14.73 -13.47 5.66
N LYS A 65 15.94 -13.29 5.10
CA LYS A 65 16.60 -14.33 4.30
C LYS A 65 17.98 -14.70 4.83
N GLU A 66 18.21 -16.00 5.01
CA GLU A 66 19.53 -16.57 5.28
C GLU A 66 20.38 -16.63 4.00
N PHE A 67 20.87 -15.46 3.57
CA PHE A 67 21.83 -15.38 2.47
C PHE A 67 23.24 -15.09 2.99
N GLY A 68 24.25 -15.63 2.30
CA GLY A 68 25.63 -15.17 2.47
C GLY A 68 25.75 -13.67 2.20
N TYR A 69 26.62 -12.98 2.94
CA TYR A 69 26.77 -11.52 2.91
C TYR A 69 26.92 -10.94 1.49
N VAL A 70 27.72 -11.58 0.65
CA VAL A 70 27.96 -11.15 -0.75
C VAL A 70 26.70 -11.24 -1.60
N SER A 71 25.97 -12.36 -1.51
CA SER A 71 24.70 -12.53 -2.22
C SER A 71 23.64 -11.55 -1.74
N LYS A 72 23.59 -11.27 -0.43
CA LYS A 72 22.70 -10.25 0.15
C LYS A 72 22.99 -8.87 -0.44
N MET A 73 24.27 -8.48 -0.49
CA MET A 73 24.66 -7.18 -1.04
C MET A 73 24.37 -7.06 -2.54
N ALA A 74 24.60 -8.11 -3.32
CA ALA A 74 24.26 -8.13 -4.74
C ALA A 74 22.76 -7.97 -4.98
N VAL A 75 21.92 -8.73 -4.26
CA VAL A 75 20.46 -8.67 -4.36
C VAL A 75 19.92 -7.32 -3.90
N TYR A 76 20.51 -6.74 -2.86
CA TYR A 76 20.14 -5.43 -2.35
C TYR A 76 20.25 -4.36 -3.43
N TRP A 77 21.44 -4.22 -4.04
CA TRP A 77 21.65 -3.21 -5.07
C TRP A 77 20.86 -3.52 -6.35
N SER A 78 20.92 -4.75 -6.85
CA SER A 78 20.20 -5.12 -8.08
C SER A 78 18.70 -4.94 -7.92
N GLY A 79 18.14 -5.38 -6.79
CA GLY A 79 16.73 -5.28 -6.47
C GLY A 79 16.29 -3.82 -6.35
N THR A 80 17.06 -3.00 -5.64
CA THR A 80 16.79 -1.57 -5.46
C THR A 80 16.61 -0.86 -6.81
N PHE A 81 17.54 -1.06 -7.75
CA PHE A 81 17.48 -0.43 -9.07
C PHE A 81 16.35 -0.99 -9.94
N VAL A 82 16.16 -2.31 -9.96
CA VAL A 82 15.08 -2.95 -10.73
C VAL A 82 13.72 -2.47 -10.25
N MET A 83 13.49 -2.40 -8.94
CA MET A 83 12.21 -1.97 -8.39
C MET A 83 11.94 -0.47 -8.63
N MET A 84 12.96 0.38 -8.63
CA MET A 84 12.78 1.78 -9.05
C MET A 84 12.31 1.89 -10.51
N MET A 85 12.84 1.05 -11.39
CA MET A 85 12.39 0.99 -12.78
C MET A 85 10.95 0.49 -12.87
N VAL A 86 10.60 -0.55 -12.10
CA VAL A 86 9.22 -1.08 -12.01
C VAL A 86 8.26 0.00 -11.50
N SER A 87 8.63 0.76 -10.46
CA SER A 87 7.85 1.89 -9.96
C SER A 87 7.62 2.94 -11.05
N GLY A 88 8.66 3.29 -11.82
CA GLY A 88 8.54 4.21 -12.95
C GLY A 88 7.58 3.72 -14.05
N VAL A 89 7.59 2.41 -14.35
CA VAL A 89 6.67 1.79 -15.32
C VAL A 89 5.23 1.78 -14.78
N ARG A 90 5.04 1.41 -13.51
CA ARG A 90 3.73 1.42 -12.85
C ARG A 90 3.16 2.84 -12.81
N ARG A 91 3.95 3.84 -12.43
CA ARG A 91 3.53 5.24 -12.44
C ARG A 91 2.91 5.64 -13.79
N LYS A 92 3.56 5.29 -14.90
CA LYS A 92 3.02 5.54 -16.25
C LYS A 92 1.71 4.80 -16.51
N LYS A 93 1.63 3.52 -16.13
CA LYS A 93 0.43 2.69 -16.29
C LYS A 93 -0.77 3.23 -15.50
N TYR A 94 -0.53 3.74 -14.31
CA TYR A 94 -1.55 4.27 -13.41
C TYR A 94 -1.78 5.79 -13.57
N HIS A 95 -1.19 6.42 -14.59
CA HIS A 95 -1.32 7.85 -14.88
C HIS A 95 -0.99 8.78 -13.72
N VAL A 96 -0.09 8.35 -12.83
CA VAL A 96 0.35 9.16 -11.69
C VAL A 96 1.43 10.13 -12.17
N PRO A 97 1.28 11.46 -12.01
CA PRO A 97 2.31 12.40 -12.41
C PRO A 97 3.61 12.22 -11.62
N LYS A 98 4.75 12.43 -12.29
CA LYS A 98 6.06 12.34 -11.62
C LYS A 98 6.21 13.50 -10.64
N GLY A 99 6.50 13.21 -9.38
CA GLY A 99 6.58 14.19 -8.29
C GLY A 99 5.32 14.24 -7.43
N GLU A 100 4.19 13.75 -7.94
CA GLU A 100 2.89 13.76 -7.26
C GLU A 100 2.49 12.36 -6.75
N GLU A 101 3.43 11.40 -6.73
CA GLU A 101 3.12 10.02 -6.34
C GLU A 101 2.59 9.91 -4.90
N ARG A 102 3.07 10.81 -4.02
CA ARG A 102 2.60 10.92 -2.63
C ARG A 102 1.20 11.47 -2.56
N GLN A 103 0.95 12.53 -3.31
CA GLN A 103 -0.35 13.21 -3.36
C GLN A 103 -1.43 12.24 -3.86
N ALA A 104 -1.14 11.47 -4.91
CA ALA A 104 -2.06 10.45 -5.42
C ALA A 104 -2.41 9.37 -4.37
N LEU A 105 -1.44 8.99 -3.53
CA LEU A 105 -1.70 8.07 -2.41
C LEU A 105 -2.57 8.73 -1.33
N TYR A 106 -2.31 9.98 -0.98
CA TYR A 106 -3.09 10.71 0.02
C TYR A 106 -4.53 10.90 -0.42
N GLU A 107 -4.75 11.34 -1.65
CA GLU A 107 -6.08 11.50 -2.23
C GLU A 107 -6.85 10.18 -2.27
N ALA A 108 -6.20 9.08 -2.65
CA ALA A 108 -6.81 7.77 -2.68
C ALA A 108 -7.27 7.32 -1.28
N VAL A 109 -6.46 7.58 -0.26
CA VAL A 109 -6.75 7.19 1.12
C VAL A 109 -7.78 8.13 1.76
N ASP A 110 -7.68 9.44 1.57
CA ASP A 110 -8.67 10.40 2.05
C ASP A 110 -10.04 10.17 1.40
N MET A 111 -10.09 9.79 0.12
CA MET A 111 -11.33 9.41 -0.55
C MET A 111 -12.04 8.22 0.13
N MET A 112 -11.28 7.22 0.58
CA MET A 112 -11.83 6.12 1.38
C MET A 112 -12.35 6.63 2.73
N VAL A 113 -11.61 7.51 3.41
CA VAL A 113 -12.04 8.10 4.68
C VAL A 113 -13.32 8.91 4.52
N ASP A 114 -13.40 9.73 3.48
CA ASP A 114 -14.56 10.55 3.17
C ASP A 114 -15.78 9.67 2.83
N GLN A 115 -15.58 8.51 2.17
CA GLN A 115 -16.66 7.55 1.93
C GLN A 115 -17.22 6.94 3.22
N MET A 116 -16.38 6.72 4.24
CA MET A 116 -16.86 6.25 5.54
C MET A 116 -17.76 7.30 6.21
N GLY A 117 -17.49 8.59 5.98
CA GLY A 117 -18.22 9.69 6.58
C GLY A 117 -18.15 9.63 8.11
N GLU A 118 -19.31 9.57 8.77
CA GLU A 118 -19.40 9.43 10.23
C GLU A 118 -19.25 7.99 10.73
N ASN A 119 -19.18 7.01 9.82
CA ASN A 119 -19.03 5.62 10.20
C ASN A 119 -17.62 5.32 10.73
N SER A 120 -17.53 4.30 11.59
CA SER A 120 -16.24 3.86 12.13
C SER A 120 -15.42 3.06 11.13
N PHE A 121 -16.08 2.40 10.19
CA PHE A 121 -15.52 1.49 9.18
C PHE A 121 -16.29 1.62 7.85
N LEU A 122 -15.75 1.08 6.75
CA LEU A 122 -16.47 0.95 5.47
C LEU A 122 -17.72 0.07 5.63
N GLY A 123 -17.68 -0.92 6.53
CA GLY A 123 -18.83 -1.72 6.94
C GLY A 123 -19.83 -1.01 7.88
N GLY A 124 -19.63 0.27 8.19
CA GLY A 124 -20.48 1.03 9.12
C GLY A 124 -19.97 0.99 10.56
N LYS A 125 -20.68 0.25 11.42
CA LYS A 125 -20.34 0.11 12.86
C LYS A 125 -19.30 -0.99 13.13
N SER A 126 -19.14 -1.93 12.22
CA SER A 126 -18.21 -3.05 12.32
C SER A 126 -17.45 -3.20 11.00
N PRO A 127 -16.20 -3.70 11.01
CA PRO A 127 -15.41 -3.83 9.79
C PRO A 127 -16.00 -4.88 8.85
N CYS A 128 -15.95 -4.60 7.55
CA CYS A 128 -16.26 -5.54 6.49
C CYS A 128 -14.98 -6.08 5.82
N LYS A 129 -15.10 -6.95 4.80
CA LYS A 129 -13.95 -7.51 4.07
C LYS A 129 -13.09 -6.42 3.43
N ALA A 130 -13.71 -5.32 2.99
CA ALA A 130 -12.98 -4.19 2.45
C ALA A 130 -12.07 -3.53 3.49
N ASP A 131 -12.57 -3.34 4.72
CA ASP A 131 -11.76 -2.80 5.82
C ASP A 131 -10.54 -3.67 6.10
N PHE A 132 -10.73 -5.00 6.17
CA PHE A 132 -9.61 -5.93 6.38
C PHE A 132 -8.60 -5.92 5.23
N ASN A 133 -9.08 -5.82 3.98
CA ASN A 133 -8.18 -5.78 2.83
C ASN A 133 -7.32 -4.51 2.84
N VAL A 134 -7.94 -3.34 3.03
CA VAL A 134 -7.20 -2.07 3.14
C VAL A 134 -6.25 -2.11 4.33
N TYR A 135 -6.70 -2.62 5.47
CA TYR A 135 -5.87 -2.71 6.67
C TYR A 135 -4.63 -3.56 6.43
N GLY A 136 -4.78 -4.72 5.78
CA GLY A 136 -3.66 -5.57 5.41
C GLY A 136 -2.67 -4.88 4.48
N VAL A 137 -3.16 -4.12 3.49
CA VAL A 137 -2.30 -3.36 2.56
C VAL A 137 -1.52 -2.27 3.29
N LEU A 138 -2.16 -1.47 4.15
CA LEU A 138 -1.46 -0.44 4.92
C LEU A 138 -0.50 -1.03 5.94
N ARG A 139 -0.86 -2.14 6.58
CA ARG A 139 0.02 -2.85 7.52
C ARG A 139 1.28 -3.40 6.86
N SER A 140 1.26 -3.64 5.54
CA SER A 140 2.45 -4.12 4.80
C SER A 140 3.57 -3.10 4.68
N VAL A 141 3.29 -1.81 4.87
CA VAL A 141 4.27 -0.72 4.83
C VAL A 141 4.62 -0.17 6.21
N GLU A 142 4.16 -0.82 7.27
CA GLU A 142 4.42 -0.39 8.64
C GLU A 142 5.92 -0.28 8.94
N GLY A 143 6.30 0.83 9.56
CA GLY A 143 7.69 1.19 9.86
C GLY A 143 8.44 1.87 8.71
N PHE A 144 7.84 2.01 7.52
CA PHE A 144 8.50 2.66 6.39
C PHE A 144 8.26 4.17 6.43
N THR A 145 9.14 4.93 5.80
CA THR A 145 8.94 6.37 5.56
C THR A 145 7.58 6.66 4.91
N THR A 146 7.11 5.76 4.05
CA THR A 146 5.79 5.89 3.41
C THR A 146 4.63 5.92 4.38
N GLU A 147 4.69 5.09 5.41
CA GLU A 147 3.64 4.96 6.40
C GLU A 147 3.61 6.18 7.33
N ARG A 148 4.78 6.60 7.83
CA ARG A 148 4.90 7.85 8.62
C ARG A 148 4.27 9.03 7.89
N LEU A 149 4.64 9.23 6.63
CA LEU A 149 4.12 10.33 5.83
C LEU A 149 2.62 10.19 5.55
N LEU A 150 2.10 8.97 5.41
CA LEU A 150 0.67 8.73 5.28
C LEU A 150 -0.09 9.21 6.52
N TRP A 151 0.39 8.88 7.73
CA TRP A 151 -0.22 9.32 8.99
C TRP A 151 -0.18 10.83 9.19
N GLU A 152 0.89 11.49 8.75
CA GLU A 152 1.08 12.93 8.90
C GLU A 152 0.21 13.76 7.94
N ASN A 153 -0.11 13.21 6.76
CA ASN A 153 -0.74 13.97 5.67
C ASN A 153 -2.18 13.56 5.36
N THR A 154 -2.76 12.60 6.09
CA THR A 154 -4.13 12.10 5.84
C THR A 154 -4.89 11.88 7.14
N LYS A 155 -6.22 11.69 7.03
CA LYS A 155 -7.09 11.43 8.19
C LYS A 155 -7.23 9.95 8.55
N ILE A 156 -6.50 9.06 7.88
CA ILE A 156 -6.69 7.60 7.99
C ILE A 156 -6.26 7.01 9.33
N LYS A 157 -5.40 7.72 10.08
CA LYS A 157 -4.83 7.21 11.35
C LYS A 157 -5.91 6.76 12.34
N GLY A 158 -6.97 7.55 12.51
CA GLY A 158 -8.03 7.21 13.45
C GLY A 158 -8.77 5.90 13.10
N TRP A 159 -8.96 5.61 11.82
CA TRP A 159 -9.52 4.33 11.36
C TRP A 159 -8.51 3.19 11.55
N TYR A 160 -7.23 3.42 11.25
CA TYR A 160 -6.19 2.41 11.38
C TYR A 160 -5.96 1.98 12.83
N ASP A 161 -6.00 2.92 13.77
CA ASP A 161 -5.89 2.64 15.20
C ASP A 161 -7.06 1.74 15.66
N ARG A 162 -8.30 2.04 15.24
CA ARG A 162 -9.48 1.19 15.53
C ARG A 162 -9.37 -0.21 14.95
N MET A 163 -8.89 -0.32 13.70
CA MET A 163 -8.64 -1.63 13.08
C MET A 163 -7.56 -2.42 13.82
N THR A 164 -6.50 -1.74 14.28
CA THR A 164 -5.41 -2.37 15.03
C THR A 164 -5.87 -2.87 16.39
N GLU A 165 -6.68 -2.09 17.10
CA GLU A 165 -7.29 -2.51 18.36
C GLU A 165 -8.21 -3.73 18.17
N LEU A 166 -9.01 -3.73 17.10
CA LEU A 166 -9.96 -4.81 16.80
C LEU A 166 -9.25 -6.11 16.40
N VAL A 167 -8.21 -6.04 15.58
CA VAL A 167 -7.43 -7.22 15.15
C VAL A 167 -6.55 -7.75 16.28
N GLY A 168 -6.09 -6.87 17.18
CA GLY A 168 -5.24 -7.22 18.30
C GLY A 168 -3.77 -7.47 17.91
N PRO A 169 -2.96 -7.91 18.90
CA PRO A 169 -1.53 -8.11 18.71
C PRO A 169 -1.21 -9.23 17.73
N SER A 170 0.00 -9.19 17.17
CA SER A 170 0.48 -10.28 16.32
C SER A 170 0.66 -11.56 17.13
N MET A 171 0.15 -12.67 16.61
CA MET A 171 0.32 -14.01 17.16
C MET A 171 1.43 -14.79 16.45
N ALA A 172 2.30 -14.12 15.70
CA ALA A 172 3.38 -14.77 14.97
C ALA A 172 4.50 -15.20 15.93
N ASP A 173 4.93 -16.46 15.85
CA ASP A 173 6.01 -17.01 16.68
C ASP A 173 7.37 -16.33 16.40
N THR A 174 7.55 -15.81 15.18
CA THR A 174 8.74 -15.06 14.78
C THR A 174 8.43 -13.57 14.71
N PHE A 175 8.69 -12.85 15.80
CA PHE A 175 8.57 -11.39 15.80
C PHE A 175 9.76 -10.77 15.07
N VAL A 176 9.54 -10.28 13.86
CA VAL A 176 10.50 -9.43 13.16
C VAL A 176 10.03 -7.97 13.32
N PRO A 177 10.88 -7.07 13.84
CA PRO A 177 10.57 -5.65 13.89
C PRO A 177 10.18 -5.15 12.49
N ARG A 178 9.03 -4.49 12.39
CA ARG A 178 8.56 -3.93 11.11
C ARG A 178 9.34 -2.67 10.78
N GLY A 179 9.59 -2.46 9.49
CA GLY A 179 10.38 -1.35 9.01
C GLY A 179 11.89 -1.61 8.95
N PRO A 180 12.66 -0.60 8.52
CA PRO A 180 14.10 -0.71 8.29
C PRO A 180 14.83 -0.87 9.62
N SER A 181 15.97 -1.56 9.60
CA SER A 181 16.78 -1.68 10.80
C SER A 181 17.27 -0.29 11.23
N THR A 182 17.09 0.07 12.50
CA THR A 182 17.49 1.37 13.11
C THR A 182 18.96 1.71 12.93
N ILE A 183 19.80 0.76 12.50
CA ILE A 183 21.22 0.94 12.21
C ILE A 183 21.46 1.90 11.02
N THR A 184 20.52 2.03 10.08
CA THR A 184 20.70 2.89 8.89
C THR A 184 20.10 4.29 9.05
N ALA A 185 19.27 4.52 10.06
CA ALA A 185 18.57 5.79 10.29
C ALA A 185 19.50 6.94 10.78
N VAL A 186 20.74 6.63 11.19
CA VAL A 186 21.70 7.62 11.72
C VAL A 186 22.64 8.20 10.63
N ALA A 187 22.57 7.72 9.39
CA ALA A 187 23.45 8.16 8.29
C ALA A 187 22.73 9.01 7.23
N ALA A 188 21.84 9.92 7.65
CA ALA A 188 21.10 10.83 6.77
C ALA A 188 21.10 12.25 7.30
#